data_AF-A0A5E4NHS3-F1
#
_entry.id   AF-A0A5E4NHS3-F1
#
_cell.length_a   1.000
_cell.length_b   1.000
_cell.length_c   1.000
_cell.angle_alpha   90.00
_cell.angle_beta   90.00
_cell.angle_gamma   90.00
#
_symmetry.space_group_name_H-M   'P 1'
#
loop_
_entity.id
_entity.type
_entity.pdbx_description
1 polymer ?
#
loop_
_entity_poly.entity_id
_entity_poly.type
_entity_poly.pdbx_seq_one_letter_code
_entity_poly.pdbx_strand_id
1 'polypeptide(L)'
;MTATSVENMITPGHYLIINKNETYLIHQISNKAILKLGRDVIDLKMAIGQSYSSTYKLEPVTDKKRHYTLVVCNDNQARNQWATNGCGTDNKLITDDSSSQLLSTDEIIALKESGETGQNIVERLLKNSKTFQLKTEYAQEKYLKKKARKYCDYITIFKPTIRLITDVLYKQQTIPKTIALRFDTLAQILCRINLDPGGKYLLYENGSQGLLQAALLNQLHDNGSLVHIFSSTSEQNPLKAVKAMNFSESKIKQMLTVSLDEILNTKSEYDIPEEKVEEVVFNCSDDKKRKSDEAYTQLKKKHRPITSTDGLNFIQSNKFDGLIVVCREEPNEFVKILLPYLSLSRPFVVYSAYKEILVTMYAEFKMRRDLVFLRLTDNFLRHHQVLPNRTHPDVTMDDGSGYLFSGLFVTDSEENYICGFSKKQIQDTLLYAKKYPTKGIALNYACLKEQNIGNDRCLTEQYKLIECLRKECFLTNEQGNEITKGTNIPKDQILKNQEIKKRYQESIVKGNEELDNAVKYYEETMLEHLQSIDNLMKKRIYVDDINIALTNLKIELTAAIRRQMLNINIDQNLNLLY
;
A
#
# COMPACT_ATOMS: atom_id res chain seq x y z
N MET A 1 -5.09 34.97 -13.17
CA MET A 1 -4.70 33.89 -12.24
C MET A 1 -5.36 32.61 -12.71
N THR A 2 -4.58 31.60 -13.12
CA THR A 2 -5.13 30.29 -13.54
C THR A 2 -5.72 29.55 -12.33
N ALA A 3 -6.65 28.61 -12.53
CA ALA A 3 -7.22 27.82 -11.43
C ALA A 3 -6.14 27.13 -10.55
N THR A 4 -5.02 26.73 -11.16
CA THR A 4 -3.82 26.20 -10.48
C THR A 4 -3.12 27.19 -9.54
N SER A 5 -3.25 28.50 -9.76
CA SER A 5 -2.65 29.53 -8.90
C SER A 5 -3.45 29.79 -7.61
N VAL A 6 -4.76 29.45 -7.59
CA VAL A 6 -5.62 29.60 -6.40
C VAL A 6 -5.51 28.37 -5.48
N GLU A 7 -5.29 27.18 -6.03
CA GLU A 7 -5.11 25.92 -5.25
C GLU A 7 -3.85 25.86 -4.38
N ASN A 8 -2.96 26.85 -4.51
CA ASN A 8 -1.71 26.91 -3.77
C ASN A 8 -1.63 28.08 -2.78
N MET A 9 -2.78 28.70 -2.48
CA MET A 9 -2.90 29.77 -1.48
C MET A 9 -3.54 29.25 -0.19
N ILE A 10 -3.20 29.91 0.92
CA ILE A 10 -3.77 29.63 2.24
C ILE A 10 -5.16 30.26 2.33
N THR A 11 -6.17 29.43 2.59
CA THR A 11 -7.59 29.82 2.57
C THR A 11 -8.28 29.48 3.90
N PRO A 12 -9.16 30.36 4.43
CA PRO A 12 -10.05 30.06 5.56
C PRO A 12 -10.79 28.72 5.39
N GLY A 13 -10.90 27.95 6.48
CA GLY A 13 -11.55 26.64 6.51
C GLY A 13 -10.63 25.47 6.20
N HIS A 14 -9.51 25.68 5.50
CA HIS A 14 -8.56 24.63 5.17
C HIS A 14 -7.70 24.22 6.37
N TYR A 15 -7.31 22.95 6.40
CA TYR A 15 -6.24 22.45 7.22
C TYR A 15 -4.87 22.85 6.65
N LEU A 16 -3.93 23.12 7.54
CA LEU A 16 -2.56 23.55 7.27
C LEU A 16 -1.59 22.68 8.08
N ILE A 17 -0.37 22.57 7.59
CA ILE A 17 0.74 22.02 8.38
C ILE A 17 1.63 23.18 8.82
N ILE A 18 1.73 23.41 10.13
CA ILE A 18 2.57 24.48 10.68
C ILE A 18 3.82 23.85 11.27
N ASN A 19 4.98 24.28 10.78
CA ASN A 19 6.28 23.94 11.33
C ASN A 19 6.77 25.09 12.21
N LYS A 20 7.02 24.81 13.48
CA LYS A 20 7.75 25.68 14.40
C LYS A 20 8.91 24.87 14.97
N ASN A 21 10.15 25.30 14.68
CA ASN A 21 11.37 24.68 15.24
C ASN A 21 11.45 23.16 15.04
N GLU A 22 11.22 22.68 13.81
CA GLU A 22 11.24 21.25 13.43
C GLU A 22 10.09 20.42 14.04
N THR A 23 9.17 21.07 14.76
CA THR A 23 7.93 20.46 15.25
C THR A 23 6.78 20.82 14.32
N TYR A 24 6.04 19.81 13.87
CA TYR A 24 4.94 19.96 12.94
C TYR A 24 3.60 19.75 13.64
N LEU A 25 2.59 20.53 13.22
CA LEU A 25 1.22 20.39 13.71
C LEU A 25 0.20 20.58 12.58
N ILE A 26 -0.92 19.86 12.70
CA ILE A 26 -2.10 20.03 11.85
C ILE A 26 -3.00 21.09 12.49
N HIS A 27 -3.36 22.14 11.76
CA HIS A 27 -4.26 23.19 12.23
C HIS A 27 -5.30 23.54 11.16
N GLN A 28 -6.58 23.56 11.52
CA GLN A 28 -7.62 24.11 10.67
C GLN A 28 -7.72 25.61 10.89
N ILE A 29 -7.52 26.40 9.83
CA ILE A 29 -7.61 27.84 9.92
C ILE A 29 -9.08 28.28 9.97
N SER A 30 -9.48 28.88 11.08
CA SER A 30 -10.83 29.45 11.22
C SER A 30 -10.93 30.84 10.57
N ASN A 31 -12.15 31.38 10.46
CA ASN A 31 -12.37 32.76 9.99
C ASN A 31 -11.69 33.81 10.88
N LYS A 32 -11.44 33.50 12.16
CA LYS A 32 -10.68 34.39 13.06
C LYS A 32 -9.17 34.32 12.81
N ALA A 33 -8.71 33.28 12.12
CA ALA A 33 -7.31 33.00 11.80
C ALA A 33 -6.39 32.96 13.04
N ILE A 34 -6.86 32.40 14.16
CA ILE A 34 -6.08 32.32 15.40
C ILE A 34 -5.52 30.91 15.59
N LEU A 35 -4.21 30.82 15.83
CA LEU A 35 -3.50 29.62 16.24
C LEU A 35 -3.08 29.72 17.72
N LYS A 36 -3.36 28.67 18.49
CA LYS A 36 -2.83 28.52 19.85
C LYS A 36 -1.70 27.50 19.85
N LEU A 37 -0.50 27.90 20.26
CA LEU A 37 0.66 27.02 20.44
C LEU A 37 1.10 27.06 21.91
N GLY A 38 0.76 26.02 22.67
CA GLY A 38 0.94 26.03 24.11
C GLY A 38 0.12 27.16 24.74
N ARG A 39 0.79 28.14 25.37
CA ARG A 39 0.12 29.35 25.90
C ARG A 39 0.30 30.60 25.01
N ASP A 40 0.93 30.46 23.84
CA ASP A 40 1.06 31.55 22.88
C ASP A 40 -0.14 31.59 21.94
N VAL A 41 -0.57 32.80 21.59
CA VAL A 41 -1.67 33.07 20.67
C VAL A 41 -1.11 33.81 19.45
N ILE A 42 -1.31 33.26 18.26
CA ILE A 42 -0.73 33.77 17.02
C ILE A 42 -1.87 34.14 16.05
N ASP A 43 -1.87 35.39 15.56
CA ASP A 43 -2.77 35.86 14.51
C ASP A 43 -2.18 35.52 13.12
N LEU A 44 -2.84 34.59 12.42
CA LEU A 44 -2.46 34.08 11.11
C LEU A 44 -3.07 34.89 9.94
N LYS A 45 -3.77 36.01 10.17
CA LYS A 45 -4.42 36.78 9.09
C LYS A 45 -3.47 37.14 7.95
N MET A 46 -2.23 37.51 8.27
CA MET A 46 -1.22 37.86 7.26
C MET A 46 -0.87 36.70 6.33
N ALA A 47 -1.06 35.45 6.77
CA ALA A 47 -0.81 34.28 5.94
C ALA A 47 -1.97 33.98 4.98
N ILE A 48 -3.18 34.48 5.22
CA ILE A 48 -4.32 34.25 4.32
C ILE A 48 -4.05 34.90 2.96
N GLY A 49 -4.31 34.16 1.89
CA GLY A 49 -4.03 34.58 0.51
C GLY A 49 -2.56 34.49 0.10
N GLN A 50 -1.66 34.13 1.01
CA GLN A 50 -0.25 33.88 0.69
C GLN A 50 -0.05 32.44 0.21
N SER A 51 1.04 32.20 -0.52
CA SER A 51 1.41 30.87 -0.97
C SER A 51 1.86 29.97 0.20
N TYR A 52 1.61 28.68 0.05
CA TYR A 52 2.20 27.68 0.93
C TYR A 52 3.73 27.67 0.86
N SER A 53 4.37 27.15 1.91
CA SER A 53 5.82 27.13 2.14
C SER A 53 6.43 28.50 2.47
N SER A 54 5.60 29.54 2.59
CA SER A 54 6.00 30.83 3.14
C SER A 54 6.34 30.70 4.62
N THR A 55 7.38 31.44 5.04
CA THR A 55 7.80 31.51 6.44
C THR A 55 7.58 32.91 6.99
N TYR A 56 7.22 32.96 8.26
CA TYR A 56 6.86 34.18 8.95
C TYR A 56 7.66 34.28 10.24
N LYS A 57 8.11 35.49 10.55
CA LYS A 57 8.61 35.85 11.88
C LYS A 57 7.43 36.14 12.79
N LEU A 58 7.48 35.62 14.02
CA LEU A 58 6.54 35.97 15.07
C LEU A 58 6.99 37.29 15.72
N GLU A 59 6.15 38.31 15.63
CA GLU A 59 6.39 39.59 16.31
C GLU A 59 5.40 39.79 17.45
N PRO A 60 5.87 40.19 18.65
CA PRO A 60 4.98 40.39 19.79
C PRO A 60 4.02 41.55 19.52
N VAL A 61 2.76 41.36 19.87
CA VAL A 61 1.75 42.42 19.82
C VAL A 61 1.91 43.31 21.04
N THR A 62 2.04 44.62 20.82
CA THR A 62 2.10 45.63 21.87
C THR A 62 0.89 45.47 22.82
N ASP A 63 1.13 45.63 24.13
CA ASP A 63 0.11 45.56 25.19
C ASP A 63 -0.54 44.18 25.45
N LYS A 64 -0.19 43.14 24.69
CA LYS A 64 -0.73 41.78 24.91
C LYS A 64 0.39 40.76 25.09
N LYS A 65 0.61 40.34 26.34
CA LYS A 65 1.56 39.26 26.64
C LYS A 65 1.21 38.00 25.85
N ARG A 66 2.23 37.38 25.25
CA ARG A 66 2.15 36.11 24.50
C ARG A 66 1.21 36.11 23.29
N HIS A 67 0.90 37.29 22.76
CA HIS A 67 0.20 37.44 21.50
C HIS A 67 1.18 37.84 20.41
N TYR A 68 1.10 37.19 19.26
CA TYR A 68 2.03 37.40 18.16
C TYR A 68 1.29 37.62 16.84
N THR A 69 1.83 38.49 16.00
CA THR A 69 1.45 38.64 14.60
C THR A 69 2.53 38.06 13.70
N LEU A 70 2.18 37.83 12.44
CA LEU A 70 3.10 37.33 11.43
C LEU A 70 3.65 38.48 10.59
N VAL A 71 4.97 38.45 10.37
CA VAL A 71 5.64 39.27 9.35
C VAL A 71 6.28 38.35 8.33
N VAL A 72 5.99 38.58 7.05
CA VAL A 72 6.54 37.79 5.94
C VAL A 72 8.07 37.93 5.93
N CYS A 73 8.77 36.81 5.80
CA CYS A 73 10.23 36.78 5.68
C CYS A 73 10.64 36.14 4.35
N ASN A 74 11.01 36.97 3.38
CA ASN A 74 11.35 36.53 2.02
C ASN A 74 12.66 35.73 1.94
N ASP A 75 13.56 35.83 2.91
CA ASP A 75 14.83 35.10 2.91
C ASP A 75 14.91 34.04 4.00
N ASN A 76 14.94 32.76 3.57
CA ASN A 76 15.20 31.62 4.44
C ASN A 76 16.69 31.53 4.86
N GLN A 77 17.62 32.07 4.06
CA GLN A 77 19.06 31.89 4.25
C GLN A 77 19.71 32.97 5.14
N ALA A 78 19.13 34.17 5.24
CA ALA A 78 19.63 35.25 6.10
C ALA A 78 19.26 35.09 7.58
N ARG A 79 18.48 34.05 7.93
CA ARG A 79 17.74 33.92 9.20
C ARG A 79 18.58 33.87 10.47
N ASN A 80 19.82 33.45 10.36
CA ASN A 80 20.69 33.03 11.46
C ASN A 80 22.17 33.29 11.14
N GLN A 81 22.46 34.33 10.36
CA GLN A 81 23.84 34.71 10.08
C GLN A 81 24.28 35.72 11.12
N TRP A 82 25.11 35.25 12.06
CA TRP A 82 25.83 36.10 12.98
C TRP A 82 27.28 36.15 12.50
N ALA A 83 27.86 37.34 12.45
CA ALA A 83 29.28 37.48 12.17
C ALA A 83 30.07 36.75 13.27
N THR A 84 30.83 35.72 12.87
CA THR A 84 31.78 35.03 13.73
C THR A 84 33.16 35.64 13.50
N ASN A 85 33.73 36.24 14.55
CA ASN A 85 35.05 36.85 14.49
C ASN A 85 36.09 35.88 15.06
N GLY A 86 36.47 34.88 14.25
CA GLY A 86 37.44 33.85 14.62
C GLY A 86 36.83 32.62 15.32
N CYS A 87 37.62 31.56 15.41
CA CYS A 87 37.27 30.32 16.13
C CYS A 87 38.53 29.66 16.69
N GLY A 88 38.34 28.83 17.72
CA GLY A 88 39.41 27.99 18.27
C GLY A 88 39.61 26.70 17.46
N THR A 89 40.71 25.99 17.73
CA THR A 89 41.03 24.72 17.06
C THR A 89 40.64 23.49 17.89
N ASP A 90 40.66 23.61 19.21
CA ASP A 90 40.43 22.53 20.16
C ASP A 90 39.69 23.05 21.41
N ASN A 91 39.29 22.14 22.30
CA ASN A 91 38.59 22.47 23.54
C ASN A 91 39.48 22.39 24.79
N LYS A 92 40.82 22.33 24.67
CA LYS A 92 41.71 22.09 25.82
C LYS A 92 41.70 23.23 26.85
N LEU A 93 41.36 24.45 26.41
CA LEU A 93 41.25 25.64 27.24
C LEU A 93 39.79 25.95 27.65
N ILE A 94 38.84 25.07 27.33
CA ILE A 94 37.43 25.23 27.69
C ILE A 94 37.14 24.40 28.94
N THR A 95 36.83 25.07 30.05
CA THR A 95 36.44 24.45 31.31
C THR A 95 34.94 24.64 31.54
N ASP A 96 34.24 23.59 32.00
CA ASP A 96 32.83 23.67 32.38
C ASP A 96 32.69 24.06 33.86
N ASP A 97 32.87 25.34 34.14
CA ASP A 97 32.82 25.94 35.48
C ASP A 97 31.48 26.66 35.75
N SER A 98 30.49 26.50 34.87
CA SER A 98 29.23 27.25 34.86
C SER A 98 29.38 28.79 34.81
N SER A 99 30.57 29.33 34.57
CA SER A 99 30.87 30.78 34.51
C SER A 99 31.02 31.32 33.07
N SER A 100 30.77 30.45 32.09
CA SER A 100 30.91 30.72 30.65
C SER A 100 29.96 31.78 30.08
N GLN A 101 28.79 31.97 30.70
CA GLN A 101 27.80 32.98 30.31
C GLN A 101 27.68 34.02 31.42
N LEU A 102 27.91 35.29 31.08
CA LEU A 102 27.86 36.38 32.04
C LEU A 102 26.43 36.86 32.35
N LEU A 103 25.48 36.62 31.45
CA LEU A 103 24.07 36.93 31.68
C LEU A 103 23.41 35.85 32.56
N SER A 104 22.74 36.29 33.61
CA SER A 104 21.92 35.46 34.47
C SER A 104 20.63 34.99 33.78
N THR A 105 19.99 33.97 34.35
CA THR A 105 18.70 33.46 33.86
C THR A 105 17.62 34.55 33.90
N ASP A 106 17.57 35.34 34.97
CA ASP A 106 16.56 36.38 35.18
C ASP A 106 16.73 37.53 34.19
N GLU A 107 17.97 37.94 33.89
CA GLU A 107 18.23 38.94 32.84
C GLU A 107 17.77 38.45 31.46
N ILE A 108 18.01 37.17 31.13
CA ILE A 108 17.56 36.58 29.87
C ILE A 108 16.02 36.53 29.79
N ILE A 109 15.34 36.26 30.90
CA ILE A 109 13.87 36.30 30.99
C ILE A 109 13.39 37.73 30.79
N ALA A 110 13.99 38.71 31.47
CA ALA A 110 13.64 40.12 31.35
C ALA A 110 13.79 40.62 29.89
N LEU A 111 14.84 40.19 29.16
CA LEU A 111 14.98 40.50 27.74
C LEU A 111 13.80 39.97 26.91
N LYS A 112 13.36 38.74 27.16
CA LYS A 112 12.18 38.19 26.48
C LYS A 112 10.90 38.94 26.81
N GLU A 113 10.72 39.29 28.08
CA GLU A 113 9.51 39.98 28.56
C GLU A 113 9.44 41.44 28.07
N SER A 114 10.59 42.07 27.85
CA SER A 114 10.69 43.42 27.26
C SER A 114 10.33 43.49 25.77
N GLY A 115 10.11 42.35 25.11
CA GLY A 115 9.80 42.28 23.68
C GLY A 115 11.03 42.41 22.76
N GLU A 116 12.24 42.28 23.30
CA GLU A 116 13.48 42.28 22.52
C GLU A 116 13.44 41.18 21.44
N THR A 117 13.98 41.48 20.25
CA THR A 117 13.97 40.50 19.15
C THR A 117 14.87 39.31 19.47
N GLY A 118 14.48 38.12 18.97
CA GLY A 118 15.27 36.91 19.12
C GLY A 118 16.72 37.05 18.62
N GLN A 119 16.92 37.78 17.51
CA GLN A 119 18.25 38.05 16.95
C GLN A 119 19.13 38.83 17.94
N ASN A 120 18.60 39.92 18.49
CA ASN A 120 19.32 40.74 19.48
C ASN A 120 19.63 39.96 20.76
N ILE A 121 18.70 39.09 21.21
CA ILE A 121 18.95 38.22 22.36
C ILE A 121 20.13 37.28 22.09
N VAL A 122 20.18 36.67 20.89
CA VAL A 122 21.32 35.80 20.52
C VAL A 122 22.61 36.61 20.46
N GLU A 123 22.62 37.80 19.87
CA GLU A 123 23.81 38.67 19.84
C GLU A 123 24.32 39.04 21.23
N ARG A 124 23.42 39.41 22.16
CA ARG A 124 23.80 39.69 23.55
C ARG A 124 24.38 38.45 24.25
N LEU A 125 23.80 37.27 24.01
CA LEU A 125 24.33 36.00 24.53
C LEU A 125 25.72 35.65 23.98
N LEU A 126 26.03 36.06 22.75
CA LEU A 126 27.33 35.87 22.13
C LEU A 126 28.37 36.82 22.74
N LYS A 127 28.05 38.12 22.84
CA LYS A 127 28.91 39.14 23.46
C LYS A 127 29.26 38.81 24.91
N ASN A 128 28.35 38.17 25.64
CA ASN A 128 28.50 37.80 27.04
C ASN A 128 29.01 36.37 27.27
N SER A 129 29.47 35.68 26.21
CA SER A 129 30.04 34.34 26.35
C SER A 129 31.57 34.38 26.36
N LYS A 130 32.17 34.00 27.49
CA LYS A 130 33.63 33.91 27.63
C LYS A 130 34.26 32.85 26.70
N THR A 131 33.52 31.78 26.45
CA THR A 131 34.05 30.59 25.74
C THR A 131 33.67 30.53 24.26
N PHE A 132 32.83 31.44 23.75
CA PHE A 132 32.35 31.33 22.36
C PHE A 132 33.48 31.41 21.33
N GLN A 133 34.45 32.32 21.51
CA GLN A 133 35.58 32.45 20.58
C GLN A 133 36.60 31.30 20.69
N LEU A 134 36.65 30.62 21.83
CA LEU A 134 37.50 29.45 22.03
C LEU A 134 36.94 28.19 21.36
N LYS A 135 35.65 28.18 21.00
CA LYS A 135 35.00 27.04 20.35
C LYS A 135 35.46 26.90 18.91
N THR A 136 35.52 25.66 18.45
CA THR A 136 35.68 25.35 17.02
C THR A 136 34.54 25.91 16.19
N GLU A 137 34.78 26.14 14.90
CA GLU A 137 33.78 26.61 13.94
C GLU A 137 32.46 25.79 14.03
N TYR A 138 32.56 24.46 14.04
CA TYR A 138 31.39 23.59 14.14
C TYR A 138 30.67 23.72 15.49
N ALA A 139 31.39 23.94 16.59
CA ALA A 139 30.80 24.14 17.90
C ALA A 139 30.14 25.53 18.03
N GLN A 140 30.69 26.55 17.37
CA GLN A 140 30.05 27.86 17.24
C GLN A 140 28.75 27.75 16.45
N GLU A 141 28.77 27.13 15.26
CA GLU A 141 27.56 26.93 14.44
C GLU A 141 26.49 26.13 15.19
N LYS A 142 26.88 25.03 15.86
CA LYS A 142 25.96 24.22 16.70
C LYS A 142 25.35 25.06 17.83
N TYR A 143 26.14 25.93 18.46
CA TYR A 143 25.67 26.86 19.48
C TYR A 143 24.67 27.87 18.91
N LEU A 144 25.01 28.51 17.79
CA LEU A 144 24.16 29.48 17.09
C LEU A 144 22.84 28.83 16.68
N LYS A 145 22.85 27.66 16.02
CA LYS A 145 21.64 26.91 15.65
C LYS A 145 20.76 26.59 16.87
N LYS A 146 21.36 26.20 18.00
CA LYS A 146 20.64 25.95 19.27
C LYS A 146 19.99 27.21 19.83
N LYS A 147 20.68 28.36 19.78
CA LYS A 147 20.18 29.64 20.29
C LYS A 147 19.13 30.23 19.35
N ALA A 148 19.38 30.26 18.05
CA ALA A 148 18.41 30.57 17.00
C ALA A 148 17.06 29.87 17.24
N ARG A 149 17.09 28.54 17.36
CA ARG A 149 15.88 27.72 17.59
C ARG A 149 15.13 28.06 18.89
N LYS A 150 15.83 28.60 19.90
CA LYS A 150 15.24 28.93 21.22
C LYS A 150 14.71 30.36 21.32
N TYR A 151 15.26 31.29 20.57
CA TYR A 151 15.01 32.73 20.72
C TYR A 151 14.43 33.37 19.46
N CYS A 152 14.79 32.88 18.27
CA CYS A 152 14.21 33.34 17.01
C CYS A 152 12.96 32.51 16.71
N ASP A 153 11.81 33.14 16.87
CA ASP A 153 10.51 32.51 16.70
C ASP A 153 10.01 32.68 15.25
N TYR A 154 10.19 31.64 14.45
CA TYR A 154 9.67 31.56 13.08
C TYR A 154 8.66 30.43 12.95
N ILE A 155 7.68 30.61 12.06
CA ILE A 155 6.77 29.54 11.63
C ILE A 155 6.76 29.42 10.12
N THR A 156 6.79 28.19 9.61
CA THR A 156 6.58 27.91 8.18
C THR A 156 5.25 27.20 8.00
N ILE A 157 4.44 27.65 7.05
CA ILE A 157 3.11 27.08 6.80
C ILE A 157 3.17 26.28 5.50
N PHE A 158 3.00 24.97 5.59
CA PHE A 158 3.02 24.03 4.46
C PHE A 158 1.62 23.57 4.09
N LYS A 159 1.47 23.23 2.80
CA LYS A 159 0.29 22.52 2.31
C LYS A 159 0.25 21.13 2.93
N PRO A 160 -0.90 20.64 3.40
CA PRO A 160 -1.02 19.26 3.84
C PRO A 160 -0.66 18.30 2.70
N THR A 161 0.19 17.34 3.01
CA THR A 161 0.52 16.21 2.15
C THR A 161 0.45 14.95 2.99
N ILE A 162 0.24 13.80 2.35
CA ILE A 162 0.28 12.50 3.06
C ILE A 162 1.58 12.38 3.85
N ARG A 163 2.71 12.72 3.24
CA ARG A 163 4.03 12.67 3.88
C ARG A 163 4.15 13.52 5.16
N LEU A 164 3.61 14.74 5.16
CA LEU A 164 3.66 15.62 6.32
C LEU A 164 2.63 15.21 7.38
N ILE A 165 1.43 14.81 6.97
CA ILE A 165 0.40 14.33 7.90
C ILE A 165 0.86 13.06 8.61
N THR A 166 1.45 12.10 7.89
CA THR A 166 2.02 10.89 8.50
C THR A 166 3.03 11.27 9.58
N ASP A 167 3.98 12.16 9.28
CA ASP A 167 4.99 12.60 10.25
C ASP A 167 4.37 13.27 11.47
N VAL A 168 3.38 14.14 11.26
CA VAL A 168 2.67 14.80 12.37
C VAL A 168 1.96 13.76 13.24
N LEU A 169 1.17 12.88 12.64
CA LEU A 169 0.37 11.90 13.40
C LEU A 169 1.25 10.86 14.10
N TYR A 170 2.37 10.50 13.48
CA TYR A 170 3.33 9.56 14.04
C TYR A 170 4.14 10.18 15.19
N LYS A 171 4.61 11.43 15.07
CA LYS A 171 5.46 12.11 16.06
C LYS A 171 4.71 12.82 17.20
N GLN A 172 3.41 13.08 17.06
CA GLN A 172 2.65 13.89 18.02
C GLN A 172 2.49 13.25 19.41
N GLN A 173 2.71 11.94 19.57
CA GLN A 173 2.40 11.22 20.82
C GLN A 173 3.45 10.16 21.15
N THR A 174 3.63 9.88 22.44
CA THR A 174 4.55 8.84 22.96
C THR A 174 4.16 7.43 22.52
N ILE A 175 2.89 7.20 22.21
CA ILE A 175 2.40 5.99 21.54
C ILE A 175 1.67 6.46 20.28
N PRO A 176 2.18 6.14 19.07
CA PRO A 176 1.52 6.53 17.84
C PRO A 176 0.11 5.93 17.80
N LYS A 177 -0.91 6.80 17.84
CA LYS A 177 -2.30 6.34 17.70
C LYS A 177 -2.52 5.63 16.36
N THR A 178 -1.69 5.92 15.35
CA THR A 178 -1.65 5.30 14.02
C THR A 178 -1.05 3.89 13.98
N ILE A 179 -1.14 3.11 15.07
CA ILE A 179 -0.70 1.71 15.13
C ILE A 179 0.78 1.54 14.72
N ALA A 180 1.63 2.52 15.06
CA ALA A 180 3.05 2.58 14.67
C ALA A 180 3.33 2.60 13.14
N LEU A 181 2.35 2.96 12.32
CA LEU A 181 2.51 3.05 10.87
C LEU A 181 3.36 4.29 10.48
N ARG A 182 4.62 4.05 10.10
CA ARG A 182 5.55 5.07 9.58
C ARG A 182 5.37 5.27 8.06
N PHE A 183 5.84 6.38 7.52
CA PHE A 183 5.59 6.78 6.13
C PHE A 183 6.18 5.84 5.07
N ASP A 184 7.31 5.19 5.36
CA ASP A 184 7.96 4.21 4.50
C ASP A 184 7.13 2.92 4.40
N THR A 185 6.61 2.42 5.52
CA THR A 185 5.70 1.26 5.51
C THR A 185 4.37 1.60 4.86
N LEU A 186 3.83 2.80 5.07
CA LEU A 186 2.68 3.30 4.31
C LEU A 186 2.95 3.26 2.79
N ALA A 187 4.10 3.77 2.34
CA ALA A 187 4.47 3.73 0.93
C ALA A 187 4.57 2.29 0.39
N GLN A 188 5.16 1.37 1.17
CA GLN A 188 5.23 -0.04 0.81
C GLN A 188 3.85 -0.69 0.69
N ILE A 189 2.88 -0.34 1.54
CA ILE A 189 1.48 -0.80 1.39
C ILE A 189 0.92 -0.37 0.03
N LEU A 190 1.07 0.91 -0.34
CA LEU A 190 0.55 1.43 -1.61
C LEU A 190 1.26 0.81 -2.83
N CYS A 191 2.56 0.54 -2.73
CA CYS A 191 3.29 -0.16 -3.80
C CYS A 191 2.88 -1.63 -3.93
N ARG A 192 2.76 -2.35 -2.82
CA ARG A 192 2.42 -3.78 -2.82
C ARG A 192 1.00 -4.06 -3.25
N ILE A 193 0.08 -3.13 -2.99
CA ILE A 193 -1.30 -3.24 -3.49
C ILE A 193 -1.42 -2.91 -4.97
N ASN A 194 -0.32 -2.52 -5.63
CA ASN A 194 -0.31 -2.08 -7.02
C ASN A 194 -1.39 -1.02 -7.27
N LEU A 195 -1.34 0.05 -6.47
CA LEU A 195 -2.34 1.11 -6.50
C LEU A 195 -2.37 1.79 -7.88
N ASP A 196 -3.50 1.61 -8.56
CA ASP A 196 -3.84 2.18 -9.85
C ASP A 196 -4.87 3.31 -9.65
N PRO A 197 -4.72 4.46 -10.31
CA PRO A 197 -5.65 5.58 -10.15
C PRO A 197 -7.11 5.26 -10.47
N GLY A 198 -7.40 4.30 -11.35
CA GLY A 198 -8.75 3.88 -11.71
C GLY A 198 -9.25 2.63 -10.97
N GLY A 199 -8.44 2.06 -10.08
CA GLY A 199 -8.74 0.79 -9.41
C GLY A 199 -9.81 0.89 -8.31
N LYS A 200 -10.35 -0.27 -7.95
CA LYS A 200 -11.30 -0.44 -6.84
C LYS A 200 -10.63 -1.16 -5.68
N TYR A 201 -10.57 -0.54 -4.52
CA TYR A 201 -9.82 -1.08 -3.36
C TYR A 201 -10.73 -1.33 -2.17
N LEU A 202 -10.53 -2.47 -1.52
CA LEU A 202 -11.07 -2.76 -0.19
C LEU A 202 -10.05 -2.38 0.87
N LEU A 203 -10.48 -1.62 1.87
CA LEU A 203 -9.68 -1.26 3.03
C LEU A 203 -10.45 -1.62 4.29
N TYR A 204 -10.01 -2.64 5.02
CA TYR A 204 -10.38 -2.80 6.41
C TYR A 204 -9.36 -2.06 7.27
N GLU A 205 -9.80 -1.05 8.03
CA GLU A 205 -8.88 -0.39 8.96
C GLU A 205 -9.50 0.01 10.30
N ASN A 206 -8.75 -0.25 11.36
CA ASN A 206 -9.10 0.18 12.71
C ASN A 206 -7.90 0.76 13.46
N GLY A 207 -7.71 2.07 13.36
CA GLY A 207 -6.81 2.83 14.23
C GLY A 207 -5.83 3.76 13.53
N SER A 208 -5.77 3.83 12.21
CA SER A 208 -4.86 4.70 11.46
C SER A 208 -5.26 6.19 11.45
N GLN A 209 -6.39 6.56 12.07
CA GLN A 209 -6.95 7.93 12.07
C GLN A 209 -7.24 8.48 10.66
N GLY A 210 -7.69 7.61 9.76
CA GLY A 210 -7.97 8.00 8.38
C GLY A 210 -6.73 8.05 7.48
N LEU A 211 -5.55 7.61 7.94
CA LEU A 211 -4.30 7.82 7.21
C LEU A 211 -4.25 7.01 5.92
N LEU A 212 -4.66 5.74 5.95
CA LEU A 212 -4.71 4.91 4.75
C LEU A 212 -5.82 5.34 3.79
N GLN A 213 -6.98 5.71 4.34
CA GLN A 213 -8.08 6.30 3.58
C GLN A 213 -7.59 7.54 2.83
N ALA A 214 -6.88 8.44 3.52
CA ALA A 214 -6.33 9.64 2.91
C ALA A 214 -5.27 9.32 1.85
N ALA A 215 -4.38 8.37 2.12
CA ALA A 215 -3.31 8.00 1.21
C ALA A 215 -3.83 7.36 -0.09
N LEU A 216 -4.80 6.45 0.03
CA LEU A 216 -5.46 5.82 -1.12
C LEU A 216 -6.26 6.85 -1.91
N LEU A 217 -7.12 7.62 -1.24
CA LEU A 217 -7.89 8.67 -1.91
C LEU A 217 -6.98 9.65 -2.63
N ASN A 218 -5.87 10.06 -2.04
CA ASN A 218 -4.94 11.00 -2.67
C ASN A 218 -4.49 10.54 -4.07
N GLN A 219 -4.40 9.23 -4.31
CA GLN A 219 -3.92 8.64 -5.56
C GLN A 219 -5.04 8.18 -6.51
N LEU A 220 -6.27 8.01 -6.05
CA LEU A 220 -7.40 7.64 -6.92
C LEU A 220 -7.81 8.80 -7.83
N HIS A 221 -8.18 8.53 -9.07
CA HIS A 221 -8.71 9.49 -10.04
C HIS A 221 -10.19 9.19 -10.30
N ASP A 222 -10.85 9.91 -11.20
CA ASP A 222 -12.32 9.99 -11.30
C ASP A 222 -13.08 8.65 -11.20
N ASN A 223 -12.59 7.61 -11.88
CA ASN A 223 -13.23 6.28 -11.91
C ASN A 223 -12.78 5.33 -10.79
N GLY A 224 -11.78 5.72 -9.99
CA GLY A 224 -11.29 4.94 -8.86
C GLY A 224 -12.28 4.94 -7.69
N SER A 225 -12.27 3.89 -6.88
CA SER A 225 -13.16 3.77 -5.73
C SER A 225 -12.48 3.10 -4.56
N LEU A 226 -12.78 3.58 -3.36
CA LEU A 226 -12.33 3.00 -2.10
C LEU A 226 -13.54 2.57 -1.30
N VAL A 227 -13.60 1.30 -0.89
CA VAL A 227 -14.57 0.85 0.11
C VAL A 227 -13.86 0.63 1.42
N HIS A 228 -14.13 1.52 2.37
CA HIS A 228 -13.64 1.46 3.73
C HIS A 228 -14.58 0.62 4.59
N ILE A 229 -14.03 -0.43 5.19
CA ILE A 229 -14.73 -1.36 6.05
C ILE A 229 -14.25 -1.14 7.49
N PHE A 230 -15.18 -1.01 8.41
CA PHE A 230 -14.90 -0.78 9.83
C PHE A 230 -15.70 -1.74 10.71
N SER A 231 -15.22 -1.99 11.93
CA SER A 231 -15.95 -2.77 12.94
C SER A 231 -16.87 -1.89 13.77
N SER A 232 -18.05 -2.37 14.16
CA SER A 232 -19.03 -1.60 14.95
C SER A 232 -18.56 -1.22 16.36
N THR A 233 -17.55 -1.93 16.89
CA THR A 233 -16.89 -1.61 18.16
C THR A 233 -15.93 -0.42 18.05
N SER A 234 -15.58 0.01 16.84
CA SER A 234 -14.76 1.20 16.63
C SER A 234 -15.66 2.45 16.76
N GLU A 235 -15.62 3.10 17.93
CA GLU A 235 -16.21 4.42 18.10
C GLU A 235 -15.65 5.37 17.02
N GLN A 236 -16.49 5.68 16.02
CA GLN A 236 -16.29 6.69 14.97
C GLN A 236 -14.82 6.93 14.62
N ASN A 237 -14.23 6.08 13.77
CA ASN A 237 -12.85 6.22 13.31
C ASN A 237 -12.61 7.69 12.86
N PRO A 238 -11.87 8.50 13.64
CA PRO A 238 -11.78 9.92 13.35
C PRO A 238 -10.92 10.05 12.09
N LEU A 239 -11.56 10.35 10.96
CA LEU A 239 -10.96 10.57 9.64
C LEU A 239 -10.10 11.85 9.62
N LYS A 240 -9.20 11.99 10.59
CA LYS A 240 -8.39 13.19 10.85
C LYS A 240 -7.46 13.46 9.67
N ALA A 241 -6.80 12.44 9.14
CA ALA A 241 -5.93 12.59 7.98
C ALA A 241 -6.72 12.97 6.70
N VAL A 242 -7.90 12.35 6.47
CA VAL A 242 -8.76 12.69 5.33
C VAL A 242 -9.22 14.14 5.40
N LYS A 243 -9.68 14.60 6.57
CA LYS A 243 -10.06 16.01 6.80
C LYS A 243 -8.87 16.94 6.58
N ALA A 244 -7.69 16.56 7.08
CA ALA A 244 -6.49 17.36 6.99
C ALA A 244 -5.97 17.53 5.55
N MET A 245 -6.30 16.62 4.63
CA MET A 245 -5.91 16.72 3.22
C MET A 245 -6.71 17.74 2.41
N ASN A 246 -7.80 18.31 2.95
CA ASN A 246 -8.69 19.25 2.25
C ASN A 246 -9.19 18.71 0.91
N PHE A 247 -9.56 17.43 0.84
CA PHE A 247 -10.13 16.85 -0.37
C PHE A 247 -11.45 17.52 -0.76
N SER A 248 -11.71 17.62 -2.06
CA SER A 248 -13.01 18.08 -2.57
C SER A 248 -14.11 17.08 -2.21
N GLU A 249 -15.36 17.54 -2.19
CA GLU A 249 -16.50 16.66 -1.93
C GLU A 249 -16.61 15.51 -2.93
N SER A 250 -16.30 15.77 -4.21
CA SER A 250 -16.26 14.73 -5.25
C SER A 250 -15.24 13.64 -4.92
N LYS A 251 -14.05 14.03 -4.45
CA LYS A 251 -13.01 13.09 -4.03
C LYS A 251 -13.43 12.28 -2.80
N ILE A 252 -14.07 12.92 -1.81
CA ILE A 252 -14.57 12.23 -0.62
C ILE A 252 -15.66 11.21 -0.99
N LYS A 253 -16.53 11.52 -1.97
CA LYS A 253 -17.57 10.60 -2.46
C LYS A 253 -17.03 9.33 -3.12
N GLN A 254 -15.75 9.30 -3.54
CA GLN A 254 -15.10 8.07 -4.02
C GLN A 254 -14.87 7.04 -2.91
N MET A 255 -14.98 7.46 -1.64
CA MET A 255 -14.91 6.58 -0.49
C MET A 255 -16.31 6.17 -0.01
N LEU A 256 -16.66 4.91 -0.22
CA LEU A 256 -17.82 4.28 0.39
C LEU A 256 -17.41 3.69 1.75
N THR A 257 -18.32 3.66 2.71
CA THR A 257 -18.04 3.18 4.07
C THR A 257 -19.10 2.18 4.50
N VAL A 258 -18.68 0.98 4.91
CA VAL A 258 -19.54 -0.17 5.23
C VAL A 258 -19.11 -0.80 6.55
N SER A 259 -20.07 -1.20 7.38
CA SER A 259 -19.76 -1.96 8.59
C SER A 259 -19.46 -3.42 8.25
N LEU A 260 -18.46 -4.03 8.89
CA LEU A 260 -18.17 -5.45 8.74
C LEU A 260 -19.40 -6.33 9.07
N ASP A 261 -20.18 -5.96 10.07
CA ASP A 261 -21.39 -6.71 10.48
C ASP A 261 -22.42 -6.78 9.35
N GLU A 262 -22.54 -5.75 8.53
CA GLU A 262 -23.47 -5.73 7.40
C GLU A 262 -23.03 -6.66 6.26
N ILE A 263 -21.72 -6.79 6.06
CA ILE A 263 -21.12 -7.75 5.11
C ILE A 263 -21.34 -9.19 5.59
N LEU A 264 -21.26 -9.43 6.91
CA LEU A 264 -21.49 -10.75 7.49
C LEU A 264 -22.96 -11.16 7.43
N ASN A 265 -23.88 -10.25 7.78
CA ASN A 265 -25.32 -10.54 7.79
C ASN A 265 -25.88 -10.83 6.39
N THR A 266 -25.30 -10.25 5.34
CA THR A 266 -25.70 -10.56 3.96
C THR A 266 -25.24 -11.94 3.50
N LYS A 267 -24.21 -12.54 4.12
CA LYS A 267 -23.85 -13.93 3.84
C LYS A 267 -24.83 -14.92 4.48
N SER A 268 -25.38 -14.60 5.65
CA SER A 268 -26.34 -15.47 6.36
C SER A 268 -27.74 -15.55 5.73
N GLU A 269 -28.16 -14.56 4.94
CA GLU A 269 -29.47 -14.59 4.26
C GLU A 269 -29.54 -15.56 3.06
N TYR A 270 -28.40 -16.02 2.53
CA TYR A 270 -28.36 -16.96 1.39
C TYR A 270 -28.33 -18.45 1.80
N ASP A 271 -28.24 -18.77 3.10
CA ASP A 271 -28.05 -20.14 3.61
C ASP A 271 -29.29 -20.74 4.33
N ILE A 272 -30.47 -20.12 4.25
CA ILE A 272 -31.70 -20.65 4.88
C ILE A 272 -32.88 -20.65 3.89
N PRO A 273 -33.42 -21.82 3.49
CA PRO A 273 -34.75 -21.89 2.90
C PRO A 273 -35.78 -21.50 3.98
N GLU A 274 -36.53 -20.41 3.75
CA GLU A 274 -37.58 -19.96 4.67
C GLU A 274 -38.71 -21.01 4.78
N GLU A 275 -38.73 -21.79 5.86
CA GLU A 275 -39.98 -22.29 6.44
C GLU A 275 -40.41 -21.32 7.55
N LYS A 276 -41.51 -20.61 7.30
CA LYS A 276 -42.15 -19.75 8.30
C LYS A 276 -42.79 -20.62 9.38
N VAL A 277 -42.24 -20.57 10.60
CA VAL A 277 -42.95 -21.01 11.80
C VAL A 277 -43.39 -19.75 12.55
N GLU A 278 -44.70 -19.54 12.62
CA GLU A 278 -45.33 -18.53 13.46
C GLU A 278 -45.17 -18.92 14.93
N GLU A 279 -44.36 -18.19 15.69
CA GLU A 279 -44.37 -18.29 17.16
C GLU A 279 -45.27 -17.22 17.79
N VAL A 280 -46.18 -17.72 18.60
CA VAL A 280 -47.25 -17.03 19.30
C VAL A 280 -46.67 -16.16 20.42
N VAL A 281 -46.92 -14.85 20.36
CA VAL A 281 -46.51 -13.88 21.39
C VAL A 281 -47.36 -14.08 22.65
N PHE A 282 -46.71 -14.48 23.75
CA PHE A 282 -47.32 -14.49 25.08
C PHE A 282 -47.22 -13.09 25.70
N ASN A 283 -48.36 -12.40 25.81
CA ASN A 283 -48.47 -11.14 26.53
C ASN A 283 -48.56 -11.39 28.04
N CYS A 284 -47.58 -10.90 28.80
CA CYS A 284 -47.79 -10.54 30.19
C CYS A 284 -47.38 -9.08 30.41
N SER A 285 -48.32 -8.35 30.99
CA SER A 285 -48.37 -6.91 31.21
C SER A 285 -47.54 -6.44 32.41
N ASP A 286 -47.22 -5.16 32.34
CA ASP A 286 -46.80 -4.24 33.40
C ASP A 286 -45.40 -4.42 33.99
N ASP A 287 -44.45 -3.59 33.52
CA ASP A 287 -43.91 -2.57 34.43
C ASP A 287 -43.22 -1.39 33.71
N LYS A 288 -43.47 -0.19 34.25
CA LYS A 288 -43.08 1.12 33.72
C LYS A 288 -41.56 1.34 33.72
N LYS A 289 -40.90 1.09 32.59
CA LYS A 289 -39.53 1.54 32.19
C LYS A 289 -39.43 1.18 30.70
N ARG A 290 -39.18 2.04 29.71
CA ARG A 290 -38.36 3.25 29.60
C ARG A 290 -38.70 3.92 28.25
N LYS A 291 -39.23 5.14 28.28
CA LYS A 291 -39.28 6.03 27.08
C LYS A 291 -37.88 6.40 26.54
N SER A 292 -36.81 6.00 27.23
CA SER A 292 -35.42 6.20 26.78
C SER A 292 -35.00 5.23 25.68
N ASP A 293 -35.58 4.03 25.62
CA ASP A 293 -35.04 2.96 24.77
C ASP A 293 -35.56 3.10 23.32
N GLU A 294 -36.78 3.59 23.13
CA GLU A 294 -37.28 4.01 21.81
C GLU A 294 -36.52 5.24 21.27
N ALA A 295 -36.18 6.21 22.12
CA ALA A 295 -35.36 7.35 21.73
C ALA A 295 -33.92 6.92 21.37
N TYR A 296 -33.33 5.98 22.13
CA TYR A 296 -32.01 5.41 21.85
C TYR A 296 -32.00 4.61 20.54
N THR A 297 -33.08 3.88 20.25
CA THR A 297 -33.24 3.08 19.02
C THR A 297 -33.56 3.97 17.82
N GLN A 298 -34.33 5.05 18.00
CA GLN A 298 -34.59 6.06 16.95
C GLN A 298 -33.35 6.92 16.65
N LEU A 299 -32.50 7.22 17.64
CA LEU A 299 -31.22 7.91 17.45
C LEU A 299 -30.23 7.05 16.63
N LYS A 300 -30.18 5.73 16.86
CA LYS A 300 -29.40 4.80 16.01
C LYS A 300 -29.93 4.72 14.57
N LYS A 301 -31.24 4.80 14.36
CA LYS A 301 -31.85 4.81 13.01
C LYS A 301 -31.64 6.15 12.27
N LYS A 302 -31.44 7.27 12.97
CA LYS A 302 -31.19 8.61 12.39
C LYS A 302 -29.73 8.91 12.04
N HIS A 303 -28.80 8.02 12.38
CA HIS A 303 -27.35 8.18 12.15
C HIS A 303 -26.74 7.05 11.32
N ARG A 304 -27.55 6.27 10.59
CA ARG A 304 -26.99 5.43 9.52
C ARG A 304 -26.30 6.37 8.52
N PRO A 305 -24.97 6.29 8.35
CA PRO A 305 -24.34 7.04 7.27
C PRO A 305 -24.95 6.54 5.97
N ILE A 306 -25.40 7.48 5.13
CA ILE A 306 -26.06 7.25 3.83
C ILE A 306 -25.24 6.30 2.93
N THR A 307 -23.94 6.12 3.22
CA THR A 307 -22.97 5.29 2.51
C THR A 307 -22.99 3.79 2.79
N SER A 308 -23.67 3.29 3.82
CA SER A 308 -23.57 1.86 4.20
C SER A 308 -24.24 0.94 3.18
N THR A 309 -25.48 1.28 2.78
CA THR A 309 -26.24 0.50 1.80
C THR A 309 -25.62 0.58 0.41
N ASP A 310 -25.19 1.77 -0.01
CA ASP A 310 -24.52 1.97 -1.30
C ASP A 310 -23.20 1.21 -1.37
N GLY A 311 -22.40 1.24 -0.30
CA GLY A 311 -21.15 0.48 -0.21
C GLY A 311 -21.38 -1.03 -0.21
N LEU A 312 -22.42 -1.53 0.45
CA LEU A 312 -22.76 -2.95 0.44
C LEU A 312 -23.19 -3.42 -0.95
N ASN A 313 -24.09 -2.68 -1.60
CA ASN A 313 -24.49 -2.93 -2.99
C ASN A 313 -23.28 -2.89 -3.94
N PHE A 314 -22.35 -1.96 -3.70
CA PHE A 314 -21.12 -1.84 -4.48
C PHE A 314 -20.21 -3.05 -4.30
N ILE A 315 -20.01 -3.54 -3.06
CA ILE A 315 -19.25 -4.75 -2.77
C ILE A 315 -19.86 -5.97 -3.47
N GLN A 316 -21.19 -6.12 -3.40
CA GLN A 316 -21.89 -7.25 -4.01
C GLN A 316 -21.83 -7.24 -5.54
N SER A 317 -21.85 -6.06 -6.15
CA SER A 317 -21.91 -5.90 -7.60
C SER A 317 -20.54 -5.85 -8.29
N ASN A 318 -19.44 -5.81 -7.53
CA ASN A 318 -18.10 -5.59 -8.08
C ASN A 318 -17.06 -6.57 -7.53
N LYS A 319 -15.99 -6.74 -8.30
CA LYS A 319 -14.72 -7.29 -7.81
C LYS A 319 -13.71 -6.17 -7.61
N PHE A 320 -12.71 -6.44 -6.79
CA PHE A 320 -11.74 -5.45 -6.34
C PHE A 320 -10.32 -5.75 -6.83
N ASP A 321 -9.56 -4.69 -7.04
CA ASP A 321 -8.19 -4.72 -7.56
C ASP A 321 -7.14 -4.86 -6.46
N GLY A 322 -7.53 -4.72 -5.19
CA GLY A 322 -6.68 -4.99 -4.05
C GLY A 322 -7.41 -4.92 -2.71
N LEU A 323 -6.91 -5.69 -1.74
CA LEU A 323 -7.37 -5.73 -0.35
C LEU A 323 -6.27 -5.26 0.60
N ILE A 324 -6.59 -4.30 1.46
CA ILE A 324 -5.70 -3.77 2.48
C ILE A 324 -6.35 -4.00 3.85
N VAL A 325 -5.61 -4.62 4.78
CA VAL A 325 -6.09 -4.87 6.15
C VAL A 325 -5.09 -4.32 7.16
N VAL A 326 -5.51 -3.30 7.92
CA VAL A 326 -4.69 -2.60 8.91
C VAL A 326 -5.49 -2.38 10.19
N CYS A 327 -5.31 -3.25 11.18
CA CYS A 327 -6.12 -3.26 12.40
C CYS A 327 -5.28 -3.48 13.65
N ARG A 328 -5.89 -3.24 14.82
CA ARG A 328 -5.27 -3.57 16.12
C ARG A 328 -5.60 -5.01 16.55
N GLU A 329 -6.72 -5.51 16.07
CA GLU A 329 -7.20 -6.88 16.24
C GLU A 329 -6.43 -7.87 15.37
N GLU A 330 -6.65 -9.16 15.60
CA GLU A 330 -6.07 -10.21 14.77
C GLU A 330 -6.64 -10.16 13.33
N PRO A 331 -5.80 -9.99 12.29
CA PRO A 331 -6.27 -9.70 10.94
C PRO A 331 -6.81 -10.92 10.17
N ASN A 332 -6.60 -12.13 10.70
CA ASN A 332 -6.75 -13.39 9.99
C ASN A 332 -8.17 -13.58 9.43
N GLU A 333 -9.18 -13.48 10.30
CA GLU A 333 -10.58 -13.67 9.92
C GLU A 333 -11.07 -12.59 8.95
N PHE A 334 -10.64 -11.33 9.14
CA PHE A 334 -11.01 -10.25 8.22
C PHE A 334 -10.48 -10.51 6.81
N VAL A 335 -9.25 -11.00 6.68
CA VAL A 335 -8.71 -11.36 5.36
C VAL A 335 -9.50 -12.51 4.76
N LYS A 336 -9.79 -13.58 5.49
CA LYS A 336 -10.60 -14.71 4.99
C LYS A 336 -11.99 -14.26 4.51
N ILE A 337 -12.64 -13.36 5.25
CA ILE A 337 -13.97 -12.84 4.90
C ILE A 337 -13.92 -12.01 3.62
N LEU A 338 -12.86 -11.21 3.44
CA LEU A 338 -12.76 -10.19 2.40
C LEU A 338 -12.04 -10.65 1.12
N LEU A 339 -11.15 -11.63 1.21
CA LEU A 339 -10.38 -12.19 0.08
C LEU A 339 -11.28 -12.59 -1.12
N PRO A 340 -12.46 -13.22 -0.93
CA PRO A 340 -13.31 -13.64 -2.05
C PRO A 340 -13.87 -12.50 -2.93
N TYR A 341 -13.83 -11.26 -2.44
CA TYR A 341 -14.25 -10.09 -3.21
C TYR A 341 -13.15 -9.58 -4.18
N LEU A 342 -11.91 -10.08 -4.07
CA LEU A 342 -10.85 -9.75 -5.00
C LEU A 342 -11.07 -10.38 -6.38
N SER A 343 -10.65 -9.68 -7.42
CA SER A 343 -10.45 -10.29 -8.74
C SER A 343 -9.23 -11.23 -8.70
N LEU A 344 -9.18 -12.20 -9.62
CA LEU A 344 -8.01 -13.05 -9.78
C LEU A 344 -6.77 -12.23 -10.12
N SER A 345 -5.60 -12.75 -9.70
CA SER A 345 -4.30 -12.11 -9.88
C SER A 345 -4.20 -10.72 -9.23
N ARG A 346 -4.94 -10.48 -8.14
CA ARG A 346 -4.88 -9.20 -7.41
C ARG A 346 -4.20 -9.32 -6.05
N PRO A 347 -3.44 -8.29 -5.65
CA PRO A 347 -2.72 -8.31 -4.40
C PRO A 347 -3.61 -8.10 -3.19
N PHE A 348 -3.18 -8.68 -2.08
CA PHE A 348 -3.62 -8.27 -0.75
C PHE A 348 -2.40 -7.88 0.09
N VAL A 349 -2.61 -6.96 1.02
CA VAL A 349 -1.58 -6.48 1.96
C VAL A 349 -2.20 -6.36 3.35
N VAL A 350 -1.53 -6.98 4.33
CA VAL A 350 -1.90 -6.97 5.74
C VAL A 350 -0.77 -6.31 6.52
N TYR A 351 -1.11 -5.35 7.36
CA TYR A 351 -0.17 -4.72 8.27
C TYR A 351 -0.42 -5.17 9.71
N SER A 352 0.66 -5.37 10.46
CA SER A 352 0.62 -5.50 11.91
C SER A 352 1.85 -4.85 12.53
N ALA A 353 1.69 -4.25 13.71
CA ALA A 353 2.84 -3.80 14.50
C ALA A 353 3.68 -4.98 15.03
N TYR A 354 3.10 -6.18 15.07
CA TYR A 354 3.69 -7.38 15.67
C TYR A 354 3.90 -8.47 14.61
N LYS A 355 5.14 -8.98 14.54
CA LYS A 355 5.56 -9.97 13.55
C LYS A 355 4.90 -11.33 13.79
N GLU A 356 4.76 -11.71 15.06
CA GLU A 356 4.28 -13.01 15.52
C GLU A 356 2.90 -13.33 14.95
N ILE A 357 2.00 -12.35 14.95
CA ILE A 357 0.66 -12.45 14.37
C ILE A 357 0.74 -12.82 12.88
N LEU A 358 1.62 -12.14 12.14
CA LEU A 358 1.76 -12.36 10.70
C LEU A 358 2.52 -13.65 10.36
N VAL A 359 3.39 -14.14 11.25
CA VAL A 359 4.07 -15.43 11.08
C VAL A 359 3.06 -16.57 11.18
N THR A 360 2.18 -16.54 12.18
CA THR A 360 1.09 -17.52 12.32
C THR A 360 0.17 -17.48 11.10
N MET A 361 -0.24 -16.28 10.68
CA MET A 361 -1.04 -16.09 9.47
C MET A 361 -0.34 -16.61 8.21
N TYR A 362 0.97 -16.37 8.05
CA TYR A 362 1.75 -16.86 6.92
C TYR A 362 1.74 -18.39 6.87
N ALA A 363 1.94 -19.07 8.00
CA ALA A 363 1.93 -20.53 8.06
C ALA A 363 0.57 -21.11 7.65
N GLU A 364 -0.53 -20.52 8.12
CA GLU A 364 -1.88 -20.93 7.74
C GLU A 364 -2.16 -20.66 6.26
N PHE A 365 -1.83 -19.45 5.78
CA PHE A 365 -2.12 -19.04 4.41
C PHE A 365 -1.26 -19.78 3.38
N LYS A 366 -0.08 -20.26 3.78
CA LYS A 366 0.77 -21.12 2.94
C LYS A 366 0.13 -22.49 2.64
N MET A 367 -0.80 -22.94 3.48
CA MET A 367 -1.56 -24.18 3.23
C MET A 367 -2.71 -23.97 2.23
N ARG A 368 -3.07 -22.72 1.94
CA ARG A 368 -4.09 -22.39 0.96
C ARG A 368 -3.53 -22.50 -0.46
N ARG A 369 -4.38 -22.91 -1.40
CA ARG A 369 -4.02 -23.10 -2.82
C ARG A 369 -4.47 -21.94 -3.71
N ASP A 370 -5.30 -21.05 -3.18
CA ASP A 370 -5.81 -19.85 -3.84
C ASP A 370 -4.90 -18.63 -3.64
N LEU A 371 -3.68 -18.82 -3.13
CA LEU A 371 -2.73 -17.76 -2.83
C LEU A 371 -1.32 -18.10 -3.34
N VAL A 372 -0.65 -17.12 -3.92
CA VAL A 372 0.74 -17.24 -4.38
C VAL A 372 1.58 -16.02 -3.99
N PHE A 373 2.90 -16.16 -4.07
CA PHE A 373 3.87 -15.11 -3.73
C PHE A 373 3.69 -14.51 -2.33
N LEU A 374 3.35 -15.35 -1.35
CA LEU A 374 3.26 -14.95 0.05
C LEU A 374 4.62 -14.42 0.54
N ARG A 375 4.61 -13.20 1.07
CA ARG A 375 5.81 -12.50 1.56
C ARG A 375 5.52 -11.84 2.90
N LEU A 376 6.40 -12.07 3.87
CA LEU A 376 6.48 -11.34 5.13
C LEU A 376 7.71 -10.42 5.09
N THR A 377 7.51 -9.12 5.25
CA THR A 377 8.59 -8.11 5.15
C THR A 377 8.50 -7.06 6.25
N ASP A 378 9.64 -6.58 6.71
CA ASP A 378 9.79 -5.38 7.53
C ASP A 378 10.49 -4.25 6.75
N ASN A 379 10.47 -3.04 7.31
CA ASN A 379 11.15 -1.88 6.74
C ASN A 379 12.01 -1.19 7.79
N PHE A 380 13.28 -0.97 7.44
CA PHE A 380 14.21 -0.16 8.20
C PHE A 380 14.47 1.17 7.48
N LEU A 381 14.38 2.28 8.21
CA LEU A 381 14.62 3.62 7.69
C LEU A 381 15.67 4.31 8.57
N ARG A 382 16.68 4.89 7.92
CA ARG A 382 17.77 5.60 8.58
C ARG A 382 17.90 7.02 8.07
N HIS A 383 17.65 7.99 8.94
CA HIS A 383 17.90 9.40 8.65
C HIS A 383 19.41 9.71 8.72
N HIS A 384 19.86 10.62 7.87
CA HIS A 384 21.25 11.07 7.83
C HIS A 384 21.30 12.60 7.94
N GLN A 385 22.15 13.09 8.84
CA GLN A 385 22.63 14.45 8.78
C GLN A 385 23.63 14.54 7.61
N VAL A 386 23.43 15.50 6.71
CA VAL A 386 24.33 15.76 5.59
C VAL A 386 24.79 17.20 5.68
N LEU A 387 25.99 17.39 6.23
CA LEU A 387 26.65 18.68 6.39
C LEU A 387 28.14 18.52 6.10
N PRO A 388 28.82 19.53 5.54
CA PRO A 388 30.26 19.47 5.30
C PRO A 388 31.02 19.00 6.56
N ASN A 389 31.85 17.96 6.39
CA ASN A 389 32.66 17.32 7.43
C ASN A 389 31.89 16.82 8.67
N ARG A 390 30.56 16.71 8.61
CA ARG A 390 29.66 16.30 9.72
C ARG A 390 28.53 15.40 9.25
N THR A 391 28.78 14.60 8.20
CA THR A 391 27.80 13.66 7.66
C THR A 391 27.80 12.36 8.45
N HIS A 392 26.67 12.01 9.07
CA HIS A 392 26.49 10.77 9.80
C HIS A 392 24.99 10.43 9.94
N PRO A 393 24.62 9.16 10.21
CA PRO A 393 23.26 8.81 10.60
C PRO A 393 22.79 9.57 11.84
N ASP A 394 21.50 9.81 11.97
CA ASP A 394 20.96 10.35 13.23
C ASP A 394 21.28 9.41 14.40
N VAL A 395 21.67 9.99 15.54
CA VAL A 395 22.15 9.25 16.71
C VAL A 395 21.02 8.46 17.38
N THR A 396 19.79 8.94 17.29
CA THR A 396 18.59 8.31 17.86
C THR A 396 17.53 8.23 16.79
N MET A 397 17.04 7.03 16.52
CA MET A 397 16.05 6.74 15.49
C MET A 397 15.09 5.66 15.97
N ASP A 398 13.94 5.59 15.33
CA ASP A 398 12.97 4.52 15.57
C ASP A 398 13.38 3.27 14.80
N ASP A 399 13.38 2.14 15.50
CA ASP A 399 13.83 0.85 15.00
C ASP A 399 12.83 0.25 13.99
N GLY A 400 11.58 0.05 14.40
CA GLY A 400 10.55 -0.60 13.59
C GLY A 400 9.41 0.31 13.18
N SER A 401 8.73 -0.06 12.09
CA SER A 401 7.50 0.59 11.61
C SER A 401 6.37 -0.39 11.35
N GLY A 402 6.41 -1.53 12.06
CA GLY A 402 5.58 -2.70 11.84
C GLY A 402 6.04 -3.58 10.68
N TYR A 403 5.21 -4.56 10.36
CA TYR A 403 5.48 -5.66 9.43
C TYR A 403 4.34 -5.76 8.41
N LEU A 404 4.67 -6.25 7.23
CA LEU A 404 3.74 -6.46 6.13
C LEU A 404 3.70 -7.92 5.72
N PHE A 405 2.49 -8.48 5.64
CA PHE A 405 2.21 -9.75 4.99
C PHE A 405 1.45 -9.48 3.70
N SER A 406 1.90 -10.01 2.58
CA SER A 406 1.30 -9.76 1.27
C SER A 406 1.36 -10.98 0.37
N GLY A 407 0.48 -11.03 -0.62
CA GLY A 407 0.44 -12.08 -1.64
C GLY A 407 -0.51 -11.73 -2.76
N LEU A 408 -0.67 -12.64 -3.72
CA LEU A 408 -1.64 -12.53 -4.80
C LEU A 408 -2.73 -13.58 -4.64
N PHE A 409 -3.98 -13.15 -4.82
CA PHE A 409 -5.14 -14.02 -4.88
C PHE A 409 -5.24 -14.68 -6.27
N VAL A 410 -5.39 -16.00 -6.30
CA VAL A 410 -5.55 -16.82 -7.51
C VAL A 410 -6.73 -17.77 -7.34
N THR A 411 -7.02 -18.58 -8.35
CA THR A 411 -8.11 -19.56 -8.30
C THR A 411 -7.63 -20.87 -7.67
N ASP A 412 -8.47 -21.50 -6.84
CA ASP A 412 -8.24 -22.82 -6.21
C ASP A 412 -8.64 -24.00 -7.12
N SER A 413 -8.68 -23.82 -8.44
CA SER A 413 -9.27 -24.86 -9.29
C SER A 413 -8.35 -26.08 -9.45
N GLU A 414 -8.64 -27.13 -8.68
CA GLU A 414 -8.44 -28.53 -9.10
C GLU A 414 -9.37 -28.91 -10.28
N GLU A 415 -10.37 -28.07 -10.59
CA GLU A 415 -11.21 -28.26 -11.76
C GLU A 415 -10.47 -27.90 -13.05
N ASN A 416 -9.67 -28.82 -13.59
CA ASN A 416 -9.66 -29.11 -15.04
C ASN A 416 -9.59 -27.92 -16.02
N TYR A 417 -8.96 -26.81 -15.64
CA TYR A 417 -8.69 -25.68 -16.53
C TYR A 417 -7.28 -25.83 -17.05
N ILE A 418 -7.16 -26.31 -18.28
CA ILE A 418 -5.93 -26.07 -19.06
C ILE A 418 -6.17 -24.73 -19.74
N CYS A 419 -5.29 -23.76 -19.51
CA CYS A 419 -5.31 -22.44 -20.15
C CYS A 419 -6.66 -21.69 -20.12
N GLY A 420 -7.40 -21.76 -19.01
CA GLY A 420 -8.66 -21.01 -18.84
C GLY A 420 -9.92 -21.62 -19.49
N PHE A 421 -9.82 -22.83 -20.08
CA PHE A 421 -10.96 -23.58 -20.60
C PHE A 421 -11.23 -24.84 -19.78
N SER A 422 -12.48 -25.09 -19.41
CA SER A 422 -12.88 -26.31 -18.70
C SER A 422 -12.62 -27.54 -19.56
N LYS A 423 -12.34 -28.71 -18.95
CA LYS A 423 -12.26 -29.99 -19.69
C LYS A 423 -13.46 -30.22 -20.62
N LYS A 424 -14.67 -29.81 -20.22
CA LYS A 424 -15.85 -29.88 -21.07
C LYS A 424 -15.71 -29.00 -22.32
N GLN A 425 -15.27 -27.75 -22.18
CA GLN A 425 -14.99 -26.87 -23.31
C GLN A 425 -13.87 -27.41 -24.21
N ILE A 426 -12.81 -27.98 -23.63
CA ILE A 426 -11.72 -28.62 -24.39
C ILE A 426 -12.25 -29.84 -25.15
N GLN A 427 -13.08 -30.66 -24.51
CA GLN A 427 -13.64 -31.88 -25.09
C GLN A 427 -14.69 -31.57 -26.16
N ASP A 428 -15.51 -30.55 -25.97
CA ASP A 428 -16.45 -30.02 -26.97
C ASP A 428 -15.69 -29.41 -28.17
N THR A 429 -14.57 -28.72 -27.93
CA THR A 429 -13.70 -28.17 -28.98
C THR A 429 -12.98 -29.28 -29.76
N LEU A 430 -12.50 -30.32 -29.07
CA LEU A 430 -11.91 -31.51 -29.69
C LEU A 430 -12.95 -32.33 -30.46
N LEU A 431 -14.20 -32.41 -29.96
CA LEU A 431 -15.30 -33.05 -30.66
C LEU A 431 -15.72 -32.26 -31.92
N TYR A 432 -15.71 -30.92 -31.83
CA TYR A 432 -15.95 -30.01 -32.93
C TYR A 432 -14.86 -30.11 -34.00
N ALA A 433 -13.59 -30.16 -33.57
CA ALA A 433 -12.43 -30.35 -34.44
C ALA A 433 -12.45 -31.74 -35.13
N LYS A 434 -12.85 -32.80 -34.42
CA LYS A 434 -13.05 -34.14 -34.99
C LYS A 434 -14.24 -34.23 -35.95
N LYS A 435 -15.30 -33.44 -35.75
CA LYS A 435 -16.51 -33.44 -36.57
C LYS A 435 -16.34 -32.68 -37.89
N TYR A 436 -15.39 -31.74 -37.96
CA TYR A 436 -15.15 -30.92 -39.15
C TYR A 436 -13.65 -30.79 -39.50
N PRO A 437 -12.95 -31.91 -39.80
CA PRO A 437 -11.50 -31.95 -39.97
C PRO A 437 -10.98 -31.08 -41.13
N THR A 438 -11.83 -30.73 -42.10
CA THR A 438 -11.43 -30.01 -43.32
C THR A 438 -12.26 -28.75 -43.63
N LYS A 439 -13.15 -28.29 -42.71
CA LYS A 439 -13.95 -27.06 -42.92
C LYS A 439 -13.48 -25.83 -42.13
N GLY A 440 -12.47 -25.97 -41.26
CA GLY A 440 -11.95 -24.87 -40.43
C GLY A 440 -11.33 -23.71 -41.22
N ILE A 441 -10.74 -23.98 -42.40
CA ILE A 441 -10.10 -22.95 -43.23
C ILE A 441 -11.15 -22.10 -43.96
N ALA A 442 -12.22 -22.71 -44.47
CA ALA A 442 -13.23 -22.03 -45.28
C ALA A 442 -14.21 -21.17 -44.45
N LEU A 443 -14.42 -21.47 -43.16
CA LEU A 443 -15.29 -20.69 -42.28
C LEU A 443 -14.60 -19.50 -41.61
N ASN A 444 -13.27 -19.54 -41.43
CA ASN A 444 -12.55 -18.41 -40.84
C ASN A 444 -12.61 -17.17 -41.71
N TYR A 445 -12.50 -17.28 -43.04
CA TYR A 445 -12.59 -16.12 -43.92
C TYR A 445 -13.98 -15.47 -43.93
N ALA A 446 -15.06 -16.26 -43.81
CA ALA A 446 -16.43 -15.76 -43.75
C ALA A 446 -16.75 -15.11 -42.38
N CYS A 447 -16.32 -15.74 -41.28
CA CYS A 447 -16.50 -15.24 -39.92
C CYS A 447 -15.68 -13.96 -39.65
N LEU A 448 -14.45 -13.87 -40.19
CA LEU A 448 -13.59 -12.68 -40.09
C LEU A 448 -14.13 -11.49 -40.90
N LYS A 449 -14.81 -11.74 -42.03
CA LYS A 449 -15.51 -10.71 -42.82
C LYS A 449 -16.80 -10.22 -42.14
N GLU A 450 -17.55 -11.10 -41.48
CA GLU A 450 -18.77 -10.75 -40.76
C GLU A 450 -18.49 -9.94 -39.48
N GLN A 451 -17.34 -10.13 -38.83
CA GLN A 451 -17.00 -9.48 -37.56
C GLN A 451 -16.03 -8.30 -37.67
N ASN A 452 -15.50 -8.01 -38.86
CA ASN A 452 -14.66 -6.84 -39.15
C ASN A 452 -13.40 -6.72 -38.24
N ILE A 453 -12.74 -7.83 -37.93
CA ILE A 453 -11.54 -7.89 -37.07
C ILE A 453 -10.29 -8.00 -37.96
N GLY A 454 -9.38 -7.03 -37.85
CA GLY A 454 -8.11 -7.00 -38.62
C GLY A 454 -7.03 -7.96 -38.10
N ASN A 455 -6.20 -8.48 -39.01
CA ASN A 455 -5.17 -9.52 -38.77
C ASN A 455 -4.13 -9.17 -37.69
N ASP A 456 -3.83 -7.89 -37.45
CA ASP A 456 -2.86 -7.46 -36.42
C ASP A 456 -3.33 -7.78 -34.99
N ARG A 457 -4.66 -7.83 -34.78
CA ARG A 457 -5.24 -8.22 -33.48
C ARG A 457 -5.06 -9.71 -33.21
N CYS A 458 -5.08 -10.55 -34.25
CA CYS A 458 -4.91 -11.99 -34.13
C CYS A 458 -3.45 -12.37 -33.80
N LEU A 459 -2.49 -11.72 -34.48
CA LEU A 459 -1.06 -11.85 -34.18
C LEU A 459 -0.71 -11.37 -32.77
N THR A 460 -1.34 -10.28 -32.31
CA THR A 460 -1.13 -9.77 -30.94
C THR A 460 -1.63 -10.75 -29.87
N GLU A 461 -2.78 -11.38 -30.08
CA GLU A 461 -3.31 -12.38 -29.14
C GLU A 461 -2.50 -13.69 -29.16
N GLN A 462 -1.97 -14.10 -30.32
CA GLN A 462 -1.05 -15.24 -30.42
C GLN A 462 0.30 -14.96 -29.74
N TYR A 463 0.84 -13.74 -29.85
CA TYR A 463 2.05 -13.33 -29.13
C TYR A 463 1.85 -13.30 -27.59
N LYS A 464 0.69 -12.83 -27.11
CA LYS A 464 0.35 -12.88 -25.69
C LYS A 464 0.27 -14.31 -25.15
N LEU A 465 -0.26 -15.23 -25.95
CA LEU A 465 -0.33 -16.64 -25.58
C LEU A 465 1.08 -17.26 -25.45
N ILE A 466 1.98 -16.96 -26.38
CA ILE A 466 3.39 -17.40 -26.33
C ILE A 466 4.12 -16.78 -25.12
N GLU A 467 3.84 -15.52 -24.77
CA GLU A 467 4.44 -14.86 -23.61
C GLU A 467 3.93 -15.45 -22.27
N CYS A 468 2.66 -15.84 -22.20
CA CYS A 468 2.08 -16.58 -21.07
C CYS A 468 2.75 -17.94 -20.87
N LEU A 469 2.94 -18.70 -21.97
CA LEU A 469 3.60 -20.00 -21.93
C LEU A 469 5.06 -19.90 -21.47
N ARG A 470 5.78 -18.82 -21.83
CA ARG A 470 7.13 -18.52 -21.34
C ARG A 470 7.17 -18.22 -19.83
N LYS A 471 6.18 -17.50 -19.30
CA LYS A 471 6.08 -17.16 -17.87
C LYS A 471 5.74 -18.39 -17.01
N GLU A 472 4.91 -19.31 -17.50
CA GLU A 472 4.61 -20.58 -16.81
C GLU A 472 5.83 -21.51 -16.74
N CYS A 473 6.66 -21.53 -17.79
CA CYS A 473 7.90 -22.30 -17.84
C CYS A 473 8.95 -21.79 -16.83
N PHE A 474 8.92 -20.49 -16.50
CA PHE A 474 9.76 -19.89 -15.45
C PHE A 474 9.29 -20.29 -14.04
N LEU A 475 7.98 -20.40 -13.81
CA LEU A 475 7.39 -20.72 -12.50
C LEU A 475 7.57 -22.19 -12.09
N THR A 476 7.59 -23.10 -13.07
CA THR A 476 7.83 -24.53 -12.84
C THR A 476 9.29 -24.85 -12.46
N ASN A 477 10.25 -23.98 -12.80
CA ASN A 477 11.66 -24.12 -12.40
C ASN A 477 11.93 -23.78 -10.92
N GLU A 478 11.13 -22.90 -10.29
CA GLU A 478 11.34 -22.52 -8.87
C GLU A 478 10.68 -23.48 -7.87
N GLN A 479 9.62 -24.19 -8.27
CA GLN A 479 8.85 -25.07 -7.37
C GLN A 479 9.47 -26.47 -7.16
N GLY A 480 10.49 -26.85 -7.93
CA GLY A 480 11.15 -28.16 -7.85
C GLY A 480 12.19 -28.33 -6.74
N ASN A 481 12.40 -27.34 -5.87
CA ASN A 481 13.56 -27.32 -4.97
C ASN A 481 13.33 -27.76 -3.51
N GLU A 482 12.13 -28.10 -3.07
CA GLU A 482 11.94 -28.56 -1.68
C GLU A 482 10.80 -29.58 -1.59
N ILE A 483 11.10 -30.82 -1.23
CA ILE A 483 10.32 -31.68 -0.29
C ILE A 483 11.09 -33.01 -0.09
N THR A 484 11.62 -33.21 1.11
CA THR A 484 11.92 -34.54 1.67
C THR A 484 11.48 -34.58 3.13
N LYS A 485 10.64 -35.56 3.52
CA LYS A 485 10.86 -36.56 4.61
C LYS A 485 9.56 -37.19 5.16
N GLY A 486 9.60 -38.53 5.29
CA GLY A 486 8.86 -39.40 6.25
C GLY A 486 7.38 -39.70 5.90
N THR A 487 6.80 -40.90 6.03
CA THR A 487 7.08 -42.11 6.85
C THR A 487 6.36 -43.37 6.30
N ASN A 488 6.80 -44.54 6.76
CA ASN A 488 6.50 -45.94 6.38
C ASN A 488 5.01 -46.38 6.23
N ILE A 489 4.72 -47.17 5.19
CA ILE A 489 3.43 -47.87 4.94
C ILE A 489 3.70 -49.39 4.72
N PRO A 490 2.84 -50.32 5.21
CA PRO A 490 3.07 -51.79 5.17
C PRO A 490 3.03 -52.45 3.77
N LYS A 491 3.74 -53.59 3.65
CA LYS A 491 4.07 -54.28 2.38
C LYS A 491 2.88 -54.74 1.52
N ASP A 492 1.73 -55.10 2.08
CA ASP A 492 0.58 -55.57 1.28
C ASP A 492 -0.14 -54.43 0.54
N GLN A 493 0.04 -53.19 0.99
CA GLN A 493 -0.43 -52.00 0.30
C GLN A 493 0.52 -51.58 -0.83
N ILE A 494 1.77 -52.05 -0.81
CA ILE A 494 2.78 -51.77 -1.84
C ILE A 494 2.42 -52.48 -3.14
N LEU A 495 1.95 -53.73 -3.11
CA LEU A 495 1.63 -54.49 -4.32
C LEU A 495 0.39 -53.93 -5.05
N LYS A 496 -0.66 -53.55 -4.28
CA LYS A 496 -1.82 -52.83 -4.82
C LYS A 496 -1.45 -51.44 -5.33
N ASN A 497 -0.60 -50.71 -4.61
CA ASN A 497 -0.12 -49.41 -5.06
C ASN A 497 0.82 -49.54 -6.27
N GLN A 498 1.55 -50.63 -6.45
CA GLN A 498 2.38 -50.89 -7.63
C GLN A 498 1.55 -51.18 -8.88
N GLU A 499 0.45 -51.93 -8.78
CA GLU A 499 -0.48 -52.12 -9.90
C GLU A 499 -1.25 -50.84 -10.24
N ILE A 500 -1.68 -50.06 -9.24
CA ILE A 500 -2.29 -48.74 -9.45
C ILE A 500 -1.29 -47.78 -10.09
N LYS A 501 -0.03 -47.78 -9.63
CA LYS A 501 1.06 -46.95 -10.17
C LYS A 501 1.46 -47.37 -11.58
N LYS A 502 1.42 -48.68 -11.91
CA LYS A 502 1.63 -49.20 -13.27
C LYS A 502 0.50 -48.78 -14.21
N ARG A 503 -0.76 -48.88 -13.79
CA ARG A 503 -1.92 -48.39 -14.58
C ARG A 503 -1.90 -46.87 -14.74
N TYR A 504 -1.46 -46.14 -13.73
CA TYR A 504 -1.30 -44.69 -13.79
C TYR A 504 -0.13 -44.29 -14.72
N GLN A 505 0.98 -45.04 -14.70
CA GLN A 505 2.10 -44.86 -15.64
C GLN A 505 1.70 -45.20 -17.08
N GLU A 506 0.97 -46.29 -17.31
CA GLU A 506 0.44 -46.64 -18.64
C GLU A 506 -0.55 -45.57 -19.14
N SER A 507 -1.37 -45.01 -18.25
CA SER A 507 -2.26 -43.88 -18.58
C SER A 507 -1.50 -42.59 -18.89
N ILE A 508 -0.38 -42.32 -18.22
CA ILE A 508 0.48 -41.16 -18.48
C ILE A 508 1.23 -41.35 -19.80
N VAL A 509 1.78 -42.54 -20.06
CA VAL A 509 2.45 -42.85 -21.33
C VAL A 509 1.48 -42.70 -22.50
N LYS A 510 0.26 -43.22 -22.36
CA LYS A 510 -0.79 -43.07 -23.37
C LYS A 510 -1.22 -41.62 -23.56
N GLY A 511 -1.36 -40.85 -22.46
CA GLY A 511 -1.65 -39.42 -22.53
C GLY A 511 -0.52 -38.61 -23.18
N ASN A 512 0.74 -39.00 -22.97
CA ASN A 512 1.91 -38.39 -23.58
C ASN A 512 2.02 -38.73 -25.07
N GLU A 513 1.70 -39.97 -25.48
CA GLU A 513 1.61 -40.33 -26.90
C GLU A 513 0.47 -39.59 -27.61
N GLU A 514 -0.68 -39.41 -26.95
CA GLU A 514 -1.79 -38.60 -27.48
C GLU A 514 -1.41 -37.11 -27.60
N LEU A 515 -0.62 -36.59 -26.66
CA LEU A 515 -0.11 -35.23 -26.69
C LEU A 515 0.95 -35.04 -27.80
N ASP A 516 1.90 -35.96 -27.93
CA ASP A 516 2.90 -35.93 -29.01
C ASP A 516 2.25 -36.01 -30.39
N ASN A 517 1.22 -36.84 -30.55
CA ASN A 517 0.45 -36.92 -31.79
C ASN A 517 -0.35 -35.63 -32.06
N ALA A 518 -0.91 -35.00 -31.03
CA ALA A 518 -1.62 -33.72 -31.17
C ALA A 518 -0.66 -32.58 -31.52
N VAL A 519 0.51 -32.51 -30.87
CA VAL A 519 1.57 -31.53 -31.18
C VAL A 519 2.02 -31.70 -32.62
N LYS A 520 2.29 -32.92 -33.07
CA LYS A 520 2.69 -33.21 -34.45
C LYS A 520 1.61 -32.83 -35.46
N TYR A 521 0.34 -33.08 -35.16
CA TYR A 521 -0.79 -32.67 -36.00
C TYR A 521 -0.94 -31.14 -36.09
N TYR A 522 -0.75 -30.43 -34.97
CA TYR A 522 -0.76 -28.97 -34.94
C TYR A 522 0.45 -28.37 -35.68
N GLU A 523 1.63 -29.00 -35.57
CA GLU A 523 2.83 -28.62 -36.32
C GLU A 523 2.60 -28.75 -37.83
N GLU A 524 2.06 -29.88 -38.29
CA GLU A 524 1.73 -30.12 -39.71
C GLU A 524 0.71 -29.08 -40.22
N THR A 525 -0.33 -28.81 -39.43
CA THR A 525 -1.38 -27.82 -39.76
C THR A 525 -0.85 -26.39 -39.79
N MET A 526 0.07 -26.02 -38.90
CA MET A 526 0.71 -24.70 -38.91
C MET A 526 1.68 -24.54 -40.09
N LEU A 527 2.42 -25.59 -40.44
CA LEU A 527 3.31 -25.59 -41.60
C LEU A 527 2.52 -25.38 -42.89
N GLU A 528 1.39 -26.07 -43.04
CA GLU A 528 0.49 -25.92 -44.19
C GLU A 528 -0.14 -24.52 -44.26
N HIS A 529 -0.54 -23.94 -43.13
CA HIS A 529 -1.04 -22.57 -43.07
C HIS A 529 0.03 -21.54 -43.46
N LEU A 530 1.26 -21.71 -42.98
CA LEU A 530 2.36 -20.80 -43.28
C LEU A 530 2.81 -20.91 -44.75
N GLN A 531 2.84 -22.11 -45.32
CA GLN A 531 3.08 -22.33 -46.75
C GLN A 531 1.96 -21.75 -47.63
N SER A 532 0.70 -21.83 -47.18
CA SER A 532 -0.44 -21.19 -47.85
C SER A 532 -0.32 -19.67 -47.85
N ILE A 533 0.11 -19.08 -46.72
CA ILE A 533 0.33 -17.63 -46.58
C ILE A 533 1.51 -17.15 -47.45
N ASP A 534 2.61 -17.90 -47.50
CA ASP A 534 3.80 -17.56 -48.32
C ASP A 534 3.46 -17.60 -49.83
N ASN A 535 2.68 -18.60 -50.25
CA ASN A 535 2.14 -18.70 -51.62
C ASN A 535 1.17 -17.56 -51.98
N LEU A 536 0.37 -17.07 -51.01
CA LEU A 536 -0.58 -15.97 -51.20
C LEU A 536 0.07 -14.59 -51.23
N MET A 537 1.16 -14.38 -50.48
CA MET A 537 1.74 -13.05 -50.27
C MET A 537 2.89 -12.70 -51.23
N LYS A 538 3.49 -13.69 -51.93
CA LYS A 538 4.70 -13.51 -52.78
C LYS A 538 5.82 -12.68 -52.11
N LYS A 539 5.84 -12.61 -50.79
CA LYS A 539 6.83 -11.91 -49.99
C LYS A 539 7.50 -12.95 -49.13
N ARG A 540 8.81 -13.08 -49.29
CA ARG A 540 9.64 -13.92 -48.42
C ARG A 540 9.50 -13.41 -46.99
N ILE A 541 8.67 -14.09 -46.22
CA ILE A 541 8.87 -14.17 -44.79
C ILE A 541 10.24 -14.85 -44.65
N TYR A 542 11.19 -14.24 -43.93
CA TYR A 542 12.50 -14.88 -43.74
C TYR A 542 12.28 -16.13 -42.88
N VAL A 543 12.05 -17.24 -43.58
CA VAL A 543 11.88 -18.59 -43.06
C VAL A 543 13.00 -18.92 -42.06
N ASP A 544 14.17 -18.33 -42.24
CA ASP A 544 15.32 -18.45 -41.35
C ASP A 544 15.08 -17.88 -39.94
N ASP A 545 14.44 -16.71 -39.78
CA ASP A 545 14.21 -16.13 -38.45
C ASP A 545 13.18 -16.92 -37.65
N ILE A 546 12.17 -17.46 -38.34
CA ILE A 546 11.13 -18.31 -37.76
C ILE A 546 11.71 -19.70 -37.43
N ASN A 547 12.53 -20.25 -38.32
CA ASN A 547 13.24 -21.51 -38.07
C ASN A 547 14.24 -21.37 -36.92
N ILE A 548 14.91 -20.23 -36.78
CA ILE A 548 15.81 -19.94 -35.65
C ILE A 548 15.00 -19.88 -34.34
N ALA A 549 13.85 -19.20 -34.34
CA ALA A 549 12.99 -19.13 -33.16
C ALA A 549 12.43 -20.52 -32.76
N LEU A 550 11.97 -21.32 -33.73
CA LEU A 550 11.50 -22.69 -33.50
C LEU A 550 12.62 -23.63 -33.07
N THR A 551 13.82 -23.49 -33.65
CA THR A 551 14.98 -24.31 -33.29
C THR A 551 15.49 -23.97 -31.88
N ASN A 552 15.50 -22.70 -31.49
CA ASN A 552 15.87 -22.29 -30.14
C ASN A 552 14.86 -22.80 -29.10
N LEU A 553 13.57 -22.72 -29.41
CA LEU A 553 12.51 -23.28 -28.57
C LEU A 553 12.65 -24.81 -28.43
N LYS A 554 12.96 -25.51 -29.53
CA LYS A 554 13.24 -26.94 -29.57
C LYS A 554 14.45 -27.33 -28.71
N ILE A 555 15.52 -26.54 -28.74
CA ILE A 555 16.74 -26.77 -27.93
C ILE A 555 16.45 -26.57 -26.44
N GLU A 556 15.74 -25.51 -26.08
CA GLU A 556 15.38 -25.21 -24.68
C GLU A 556 14.45 -26.28 -24.09
N LEU A 557 13.43 -26.71 -24.85
CA LEU A 557 12.50 -27.74 -24.42
C LEU A 557 13.18 -29.11 -24.28
N THR A 558 14.04 -29.47 -25.23
CA THR A 558 14.81 -30.74 -25.19
C THR A 558 15.81 -30.75 -24.02
N ALA A 559 16.42 -29.61 -23.71
CA ALA A 559 17.33 -29.48 -22.57
C ALA A 559 16.60 -29.56 -21.22
N ALA A 560 15.41 -28.97 -21.11
CA ALA A 560 14.55 -29.05 -19.92
C ALA A 560 14.09 -30.49 -19.66
N ILE A 561 13.63 -31.19 -20.72
CA ILE A 561 13.18 -32.59 -20.64
C ILE A 561 14.34 -33.52 -20.28
N ARG A 562 15.54 -33.33 -20.86
CA ARG A 562 16.72 -34.12 -20.49
C ARG A 562 17.18 -33.92 -19.05
N ARG A 563 17.07 -32.71 -18.50
CA ARG A 563 17.37 -32.45 -17.07
C ARG A 563 16.36 -33.13 -16.15
N GLN A 564 15.07 -33.15 -16.53
CA GLN A 564 14.06 -33.93 -15.82
C GLN A 564 14.35 -35.44 -15.86
N MET A 565 14.73 -35.99 -17.02
CA MET A 565 15.13 -37.41 -17.15
C MET A 565 16.36 -37.77 -16.29
N LEU A 566 17.36 -36.89 -16.21
CA LEU A 566 18.55 -37.09 -15.38
C LEU A 566 18.21 -37.07 -13.88
N ASN A 567 17.33 -36.18 -13.44
CA ASN A 567 16.87 -36.15 -12.03
C ASN A 567 16.02 -37.39 -11.68
N ILE A 568 15.18 -37.87 -12.60
CA ILE A 568 14.39 -39.10 -12.42
C ILE A 568 15.28 -40.35 -12.36
N ASN A 569 16.37 -40.41 -13.14
CA ASN A 569 17.32 -41.53 -13.09
C ASN A 569 18.24 -41.52 -11.85
N ILE A 570 18.52 -40.36 -11.27
CA ILE A 570 19.27 -40.25 -10.00
C ILE A 570 18.41 -40.75 -8.82
N ASP A 571 17.10 -40.48 -8.84
CA ASP A 571 16.13 -41.01 -7.85
C ASP A 571 15.92 -42.54 -7.95
N GLN A 572 16.08 -43.14 -9.14
CA GLN A 572 16.03 -44.60 -9.32
C GLN A 572 17.28 -45.31 -8.80
N ASN A 573 18.47 -44.70 -8.93
CA ASN A 573 19.73 -45.32 -8.49
C ASN A 573 19.96 -45.22 -6.98
N LEU A 574 19.47 -44.16 -6.32
CA LEU A 574 19.50 -44.04 -4.85
C LEU A 574 18.54 -45.02 -4.14
N ASN A 575 17.47 -45.46 -4.82
CA ASN A 575 16.53 -46.48 -4.31
C ASN A 575 16.93 -47.94 -4.65
N LEU A 576 18.00 -48.15 -5.41
CA LEU A 576 18.60 -49.48 -5.64
C LEU A 576 19.76 -49.77 -4.66
N LEU A 577 20.19 -48.77 -3.89
CA LEU A 577 21.30 -48.86 -2.92
C LEU A 577 20.85 -48.77 -1.44
N TYR A 578 19.55 -48.77 -1.15
CA TYR A 578 19.00 -48.85 0.21
C TYR A 578 17.88 -49.88 0.35
#